data_AF-A0A090W4I1-F1
#
_entry.id   AF-A0A090W4I1-F1
#
_cell.length_a   1.000
_cell.length_b   1.000
_cell.length_c   1.000
_cell.angle_alpha   90.00
_cell.angle_beta   90.00
_cell.angle_gamma   90.00
#
_symmetry.space_group_name_H-M   'P 1'
#
loop_
_entity.id
_entity.type
_entity.pdbx_description
1 polymer ?
#
loop_
_entity_poly.entity_id
_entity_poly.type
_entity_poly.pdbx_seq_one_letter_code
_entity_poly.pdbx_strand_id
1 'polypeptide(L)' 'MKIETFFMINTVAIQGIRGSFHHIVSQEFFSEPVDIIECMTFDRVVEALINQECDAAIMALENSIAGL' A
#
# COMPACT_ATOMS: atom_id res chain seq x y z
N MET A 1 2.75 23.49 21.52
CA MET A 1 3.52 22.31 21.08
C MET A 1 2.57 21.47 20.25
N LYS A 2 2.58 21.64 18.92
CA LYS A 2 1.75 20.80 18.03
C LYS A 2 2.43 19.43 18.01
N ILE A 3 1.77 18.43 18.56
CA ILE A 3 2.22 17.05 18.50
C ILE A 3 1.81 16.57 17.10
N GLU A 4 2.59 16.98 16.10
CA GLU A 4 2.48 16.45 14.74
C GLU A 4 3.16 15.07 14.79
N THR A 5 2.43 14.04 15.22
CA THR A 5 2.92 12.66 15.09
C THR A 5 2.86 12.32 13.60
N PHE A 6 3.89 12.70 12.84
CA PHE A 6 4.04 12.28 11.47
C PHE A 6 4.39 10.78 11.51
N PHE A 7 3.37 9.92 11.37
CA PHE A 7 3.60 8.48 11.25
C PHE A 7 4.44 8.26 9.99
N MET A 8 5.68 7.82 10.19
CA MET A 8 6.55 7.44 9.08
C MET A 8 6.07 6.11 8.54
N ILE A 9 5.65 6.11 7.26
CA ILE A 9 5.22 4.91 6.55
C ILE A 9 6.48 4.17 6.11
N ASN A 10 6.69 2.96 6.62
CA ASN A 10 7.85 2.12 6.27
C ASN A 10 7.43 0.91 5.45
N THR A 11 6.26 0.34 5.71
CA THR A 11 5.75 -0.86 5.02
C THR A 11 4.37 -0.64 4.43
N VAL A 12 4.17 -1.05 3.18
CA VAL A 12 2.92 -0.86 2.44
C VAL A 12 2.43 -2.18 1.84
N ALA A 13 1.21 -2.61 2.16
CA ALA A 13 0.57 -3.70 1.44
C ALA A 13 0.09 -3.22 0.06
N ILE A 14 0.43 -3.95 -1.00
CA ILE A 14 -0.01 -3.62 -2.37
C ILE A 14 -0.86 -4.76 -2.94
N GLN A 15 -1.89 -4.42 -3.70
CA GLN A 15 -2.59 -5.42 -4.52
C GLN A 15 -1.70 -5.82 -5.72
N GLY A 16 -1.36 -7.09 -5.85
CA GLY A 16 -0.45 -7.62 -6.88
C GLY A 16 0.99 -7.76 -6.40
N ILE A 17 1.94 -7.66 -7.34
CA ILE A 17 3.36 -7.98 -7.14
C ILE A 17 4.28 -6.77 -7.38
N ARG A 18 5.56 -6.90 -7.01
CA ARG A 18 6.62 -5.96 -7.36
C ARG A 18 6.68 -5.74 -8.87
N GLY A 19 6.74 -4.47 -9.25
CA GLY A 19 6.70 -4.04 -10.66
C GLY A 19 5.28 -3.79 -11.20
N SER A 20 4.23 -4.07 -10.42
CA SER A 20 2.87 -3.63 -10.76
C SER A 20 2.72 -2.11 -10.66
N PHE A 21 1.60 -1.57 -11.18
CA PHE A 21 1.27 -0.16 -10.99
C PHE A 21 1.13 0.21 -9.50
N HIS A 22 0.63 -0.68 -8.65
CA HIS A 22 0.54 -0.43 -7.21
C HIS A 22 1.92 -0.36 -6.54
N HIS A 23 2.89 -1.14 -7.01
CA HIS A 23 4.28 -1.00 -6.57
C HIS A 23 4.86 0.36 -6.99
N ILE A 24 4.60 0.83 -8.21
CA ILE A 24 5.07 2.15 -8.65
C ILE A 24 4.45 3.25 -7.77
N VAL A 25 3.14 3.19 -7.51
CA VAL A 25 2.47 4.15 -6.61
C VAL A 25 3.07 4.11 -5.21
N SER A 26 3.42 2.93 -4.67
CA SER A 26 4.04 2.84 -3.34
C SER A 26 5.39 3.55 -3.28
N GLN A 27 6.17 3.55 -4.35
CA GLN A 27 7.48 4.21 -4.38
C GLN A 27 7.40 5.71 -4.67
N GLU A 28 6.37 6.16 -5.39
CA GLU A 28 6.24 7.57 -5.81
C GLU A 28 5.37 8.42 -4.88
N PHE A 29 4.43 7.80 -4.14
CA PHE A 29 3.49 8.55 -3.28
C PHE A 29 4.11 8.97 -1.95
N PHE A 30 4.96 8.13 -1.36
CA PHE A 30 5.61 8.40 -0.09
C PHE A 30 6.95 9.14 -0.30
N SER A 31 7.34 9.98 0.66
CA SER A 31 8.55 10.80 0.55
C SER A 31 9.85 9.99 0.62
N GLU A 32 9.79 8.78 1.18
CA GLU A 32 10.90 7.85 1.30
C GLU A 32 10.50 6.49 0.71
N PRO A 33 11.45 5.70 0.17
CA PRO A 33 11.16 4.35 -0.28
C PRO A 33 10.57 3.49 0.83
N VAL A 34 9.56 2.68 0.48
CA VAL A 34 8.85 1.80 1.40
C VAL A 34 9.04 0.34 1.02
N ASP A 35 9.10 -0.52 2.04
CA ASP A 35 8.97 -1.96 1.87
C ASP A 35 7.54 -2.32 1.45
N ILE A 36 7.40 -3.40 0.70
CA ILE A 36 6.10 -3.85 0.20
C ILE A 36 5.73 -5.24 0.68
N ILE A 37 4.44 -5.43 0.94
CA ILE A 37 3.82 -6.75 1.09
C ILE A 37 2.94 -7.01 -0.14
N GLU A 38 3.32 -8.00 -0.94
CA GLU A 38 2.58 -8.41 -2.13
C GLU A 38 1.34 -9.22 -1.74
N CYS A 39 0.16 -8.74 -2.14
CA CYS A 39 -1.12 -9.36 -1.83
C CYS A 39 -1.88 -9.71 -3.11
N MET A 40 -2.19 -10.99 -3.31
CA MET A 40 -2.87 -11.45 -4.54
C MET A 40 -4.37 -11.16 -4.57
N THR A 41 -4.99 -10.87 -3.42
CA THR A 41 -6.42 -10.56 -3.29
C THR A 41 -6.63 -9.27 -2.53
N PHE A 42 -7.76 -8.61 -2.76
CA PHE A 42 -8.17 -7.44 -1.97
C PHE A 42 -8.31 -7.77 -0.49
N ASP A 43 -8.89 -8.95 -0.18
CA ASP A 43 -9.05 -9.40 1.21
C ASP A 43 -7.71 -9.49 1.94
N ARG A 44 -6.64 -9.95 1.27
CA ARG A 44 -5.31 -10.01 1.88
C ARG A 44 -4.70 -8.63 2.13
N VAL A 45 -4.93 -7.67 1.24
CA VAL A 45 -4.50 -6.28 1.44
C VAL A 45 -5.18 -5.71 2.69
N VAL A 46 -6.49 -5.92 2.82
CA VAL A 46 -7.28 -5.42 3.95
C VAL A 46 -6.88 -6.13 5.25
N GLU A 47 -6.67 -7.44 5.22
CA GLU A 47 -6.23 -8.23 6.37
C GLU A 47 -4.86 -7.76 6.88
N ALA A 48 -3.89 -7.52 5.99
CA ALA A 48 -2.57 -7.01 6.35
C ALA A 48 -2.67 -5.66 7.09
N LEU A 49 -3.57 -4.77 6.65
CA LEU A 49 -3.79 -3.48 7.31
C LEU A 49 -4.46 -3.64 8.68
N ILE A 50 -5.50 -4.47 8.78
CA ILE A 50 -6.22 -4.70 10.05
C ILE A 50 -5.33 -5.38 11.10
N ASN A 51 -4.48 -6.31 10.66
CA ASN A 51 -3.55 -7.03 11.53
C ASN A 51 -2.28 -6.24 11.87
N GLN A 52 -2.13 -5.00 11.38
CA GLN A 52 -0.95 -4.16 11.58
C GLN A 52 0.35 -4.79 11.03
N GLU A 53 0.24 -5.57 9.95
CA GLU A 53 1.39 -6.11 9.22
C GLU A 53 2.06 -5.05 8.33
N CYS A 54 1.34 -3.97 8.03
CA CYS A 54 1.82 -2.81 7.28
C CYS A 54 1.28 -1.49 7.85
N ASP A 55 1.94 -0.38 7.53
CA ASP A 55 1.54 0.97 7.96
C ASP A 55 0.44 1.56 7.05
N ALA A 56 0.44 1.18 5.78
CA ALA A 56 -0.53 1.63 4.79
C ALA A 56 -0.83 0.54 3.75
N ALA A 57 -1.88 0.74 2.96
CA ALA A 57 -2.29 -0.18 1.90
C ALA A 57 -2.61 0.58 0.61
N ILE A 58 -2.24 0.00 -0.53
CA ILE A 58 -2.52 0.52 -1.88
C ILE A 58 -3.25 -0.54 -2.69
N MET A 59 -4.45 -0.18 -3.15
CA MET A 59 -5.26 -0.97 -4.06
C MET A 59 -6.07 -0.04 -4.97
N ALA A 60 -6.34 -0.47 -6.20
CA ALA A 60 -7.23 0.27 -7.09
C ALA A 60 -8.69 0.15 -6.63
N LEU A 61 -9.39 1.28 -6.53
CA LEU A 61 -10.84 1.32 -6.31
C LEU A 61 -11.63 1.18 -7.61
N GLU A 62 -11.08 1.73 -8.70
CA GLU A 62 -11.59 1.58 -10.05
C GLU A 62 -10.41 1.25 -10.96
N ASN A 63 -10.58 0.28 -11.84
CA ASN A 63 -9.56 -0.08 -12.83
C ASN A 63 -10.18 -0.01 -14.23
N SER A 64 -9.84 1.04 -14.99
CA SER A 64 -10.30 1.20 -16.37
C SER A 64 -9.64 0.24 -17.36
N ILE A 65 -8.55 -0.45 -16.97
CA ILE A 65 -7.80 -1.38 -17.81
C ILE A 65 -8.31 -2.82 -17.64
N ALA A 66 -8.63 -3.23 -16.42
CA ALA A 66 -9.11 -4.60 -16.13
C ALA A 66 -10.61 -4.70 -15.85
N GLY A 67 -11.32 -3.57 -15.70
CA GLY A 67 -12.70 -3.56 -15.21
C GLY A 67 -12.79 -4.00 -13.74
N LEU A 68 -13.88 -3.58 -13.08
CA LEU A 68 -14.31 -4.17 -11.81
C LEU A 68 -14.83 -5.58 -12.03
#